data_AF-A0A447MUE4-F1
#
_entry.id   AF-A0A447MUE4-F1
#
_cell.length_a   1.000
_cell.length_b   1.000
_cell.length_c   1.000
_cell.angle_alpha   90.00
_cell.angle_beta   90.00
_cell.angle_gamma   90.00
#
_symmetry.space_group_name_H-M   'P 1'
#
loop_
_entity.id
_entity.type
_entity.pdbx_description
1 polymer ?
#
loop_
_entity_poly.entity_id
_entity_poly.type
_entity_poly.pdbx_seq_one_letter_code
_entity_poly.pdbx_strand_id
1 'polypeptide(L)' 'MTKPVTLEAKLMGQGDDPWGGKRAGFEAEGKIKLKDFNITTDLGPASQEVELIISVEGVQQK' A
#
# COMPACT_ATOMS: atom_id res chain seq x y z
N MET A 1 8.91 7.34 -15.86
CA MET A 1 9.90 6.54 -15.10
C MET A 1 9.13 5.54 -14.25
N THR A 2 9.61 4.30 -14.15
CA THR A 2 8.96 3.23 -13.40
C THR A 2 10.02 2.48 -12.61
N LYS A 3 9.76 2.20 -11.33
CA LYS A 3 10.69 1.52 -10.42
C LYS A 3 9.95 0.45 -9.63
N PRO A 4 10.59 -0.69 -9.33
CA PRO A 4 10.02 -1.67 -8.43
C PRO A 4 9.95 -1.08 -7.01
N VAL A 5 8.89 -1.43 -6.28
CA VAL A 5 8.71 -1.14 -4.87
C VAL A 5 8.27 -2.42 -4.17
N THR A 6 8.70 -2.61 -2.93
CA THR A 6 8.26 -3.72 -2.08
C THR A 6 7.35 -3.17 -0.99
N LEU A 7 6.24 -3.85 -0.77
CA LEU A 7 5.29 -3.54 0.28
C LEU A 7 5.22 -4.73 1.24
N GLU A 8 5.20 -4.44 2.54
CA GLU A 8 5.02 -5.45 3.57
C GLU A 8 3.54 -5.57 3.87
N ALA A 9 2.91 -6.61 3.34
CA ALA A 9 1.46 -6.83 3.49
C ALA A 9 1.14 -7.82 4.61
N LYS A 10 0.04 -7.56 5.32
CA LYS A 10 -0.52 -8.39 6.39
C LYS A 10 -1.99 -8.67 6.12
N LEU A 11 -2.39 -9.93 6.21
CA LEU A 11 -3.80 -10.33 6.23
C LEU A 11 -4.43 -9.88 7.55
N MET A 12 -5.48 -9.07 7.46
CA MET A 12 -6.23 -8.59 8.63
C MET A 12 -7.39 -9.52 8.98
N GLY A 13 -8.01 -10.11 7.96
CA GLY A 13 -9.10 -11.06 8.14
C GLY A 13 -9.71 -11.45 6.81
N GLN A 14 -10.43 -12.58 6.80
CA GLN A 14 -11.21 -13.02 5.67
C GLN A 14 -12.43 -13.82 6.14
N GLY A 15 -13.53 -13.75 5.39
CA GLY A 15 -14.76 -14.45 5.75
C GLY A 15 -15.94 -14.12 4.85
N ASP A 16 -17.09 -14.70 5.21
CA ASP A 16 -18.37 -14.38 4.59
C ASP A 16 -18.81 -12.97 5.00
N ASP A 17 -19.36 -12.22 4.06
CA ASP A 17 -19.91 -10.88 4.34
C ASP A 17 -21.44 -10.92 4.55
N PRO A 18 -22.04 -9.88 5.16
CA PRO A 18 -23.48 -9.82 5.42
C PRO A 18 -24.39 -9.83 4.19
N TRP A 19 -23.82 -9.78 2.97
CA TRP A 19 -24.56 -9.70 1.72
C TRP A 19 -24.44 -10.98 0.87
N GLY A 20 -23.92 -12.07 1.46
CA GLY A 20 -23.78 -13.37 0.81
C GLY A 20 -22.54 -13.49 -0.09
N GLY A 21 -21.60 -12.55 0.03
CA GLY A 21 -20.27 -12.62 -0.60
C GLY A 21 -19.19 -13.12 0.36
N LYS A 22 -17.94 -13.08 -0.12
CA LYS A 22 -16.74 -13.31 0.69
C LYS A 22 -15.79 -12.15 0.53
N ARG A 23 -15.13 -11.77 1.62
CA ARG A 23 -14.16 -10.67 1.66
C ARG A 23 -12.86 -11.08 2.31
N ALA A 24 -11.78 -10.39 1.92
CA ALA A 24 -10.47 -10.48 2.55
C ALA A 24 -9.85 -9.09 2.66
N GLY A 25 -9.46 -8.70 3.87
CA GLY A 25 -8.84 -7.42 4.18
C GLY A 25 -7.32 -7.56 4.36
N PHE A 26 -6.58 -6.61 3.80
CA PHE A 26 -5.13 -6.52 3.94
C PHE A 26 -4.71 -5.10 4.31
N GLU A 27 -3.69 -5.01 5.16
CA GLU A 27 -2.92 -3.78 5.37
C GLU A 27 -1.54 -3.95 4.75
N ALA A 28 -0.98 -2.87 4.22
CA ALA A 28 0.39 -2.88 3.73
C ALA A 28 1.10 -1.56 4.00
N GLU A 29 2.39 -1.66 4.31
CA GLU A 29 3.26 -0.52 4.54
C GLU A 29 4.46 -0.55 3.58
N GLY A 30 5.02 0.62 3.31
CA GLY A 30 6.24 0.74 2.51
C GLY A 30 6.79 2.15 2.53
N LYS A 31 8.02 2.33 2.02
CA LYS A 31 8.66 3.64 1.88
C LYS A 31 9.24 3.79 0.49
N ILE A 32 9.11 5.00 -0.08
CA ILE A 32 9.75 5.35 -1.36
C ILE A 32 10.55 6.64 -1.22
N LYS A 33 11.68 6.72 -1.90
CA LYS A 33 12.48 7.95 -1.99
C LYS A 33 11.95 8.83 -3.11
N LEU A 34 11.75 10.11 -2.82
CA LEU A 34 11.23 11.08 -3.81
C LEU A 34 12.11 11.14 -5.08
N LYS A 35 13.43 11.11 -4.88
CA LYS A 35 14.42 11.18 -5.98
C LYS A 35 14.39 9.97 -6.90
N ASP A 36 14.01 8.78 -6.40
CA ASP A 36 13.87 7.58 -7.24
C ASP A 36 12.73 7.72 -8.27
N PHE A 37 11.82 8.67 -8.03
CA PHE A 37 10.67 9.01 -8.87
C PHE A 37 10.78 10.38 -9.57
N ASN A 38 11.98 10.95 -9.68
CA ASN A 38 12.27 12.26 -10.31
C ASN A 38 11.55 13.44 -9.64
N ILE A 39 11.16 13.30 -8.37
CA ILE A 39 10.68 14.40 -7.56
C ILE A 39 11.92 15.06 -6.96
N THR A 40 12.35 16.17 -7.58
CA THR A 40 13.64 16.81 -7.30
C THR A 40 13.55 18.00 -6.35
N THR A 41 12.35 18.46 -6.01
CA THR A 41 12.15 19.49 -5.00
C THR A 41 12.69 19.00 -3.67
N ASP A 42 13.66 19.72 -3.12
CA ASP A 42 14.22 19.40 -1.81
C ASP A 42 13.32 19.95 -0.71
N LEU A 43 12.80 19.03 0.12
CA LEU A 43 11.94 19.33 1.26
C LEU A 43 12.71 19.27 2.60
N GLY A 44 14.05 19.16 2.53
CA GLY A 44 14.94 19.05 3.68
C GLY A 44 15.35 17.61 4.01
N PRO A 45 16.40 17.43 4.83
CA PRO A 45 17.02 16.12 5.06
C PRO A 45 16.09 15.09 5.72
N ALA A 46 15.09 15.54 6.48
CA ALA A 46 14.10 14.65 7.12
C ALA A 46 12.98 14.17 6.18
N SER A 47 12.87 14.74 4.98
CA SER A 47 11.71 14.58 4.10
C SER A 47 12.09 13.99 2.73
N GLN A 48 13.11 13.12 2.70
CA GLN A 48 13.59 12.48 1.47
C GLN A 48 12.76 11.25 1.07
N GLU A 49 12.01 10.68 2.03
CA GLU A 49 11.17 9.51 1.87
C GLU A 49 9.72 9.84 2.19
N VAL A 50 8.79 9.16 1.52
CA VAL A 50 7.38 9.15 1.87
C VAL A 50 7.00 7.75 2.33
N GLU A 51 6.20 7.71 3.40
CA GLU A 51 5.60 6.50 3.93
C GLU A 51 4.28 6.21 3.22
N LEU A 52 4.10 4.97 2.80
CA LEU A 52 2.90 4.46 2.16
C LEU A 52 2.13 3.66 3.21
N ILE A 53 0.92 4.10 3.52
CA ILE A 53 -0.01 3.41 4.43
C ILE A 53 -1.21 2.98 3.59
N ILE A 54 -1.41 1.68 3.45
CA ILE A 54 -2.38 1.10 2.53
C ILE A 54 -3.31 0.16 3.30
N SER A 55 -4.62 0.31 3.08
CA SER A 55 -5.64 -0.61 3.56
C SER A 55 -6.59 -0.94 2.41
N VAL A 56 -6.81 -2.23 2.17
CA VAL A 56 -7.67 -2.72 1.09
C VAL A 56 -8.56 -3.86 1.56
N GLU A 57 -9.76 -3.92 0.99
CA GLU A 57 -10.69 -5.03 1.19
C GLU A 57 -11.14 -5.55 -0.18
N GLY A 58 -10.82 -6.81 -0.46
CA GLY A 58 -11.20 -7.49 -1.68
C GLY A 58 -12.56 -8.16 -1.54
N VAL A 59 -13.39 -8.09 -2.58
CA VAL A 59 -14.62 -8.90 -2.73
C VAL A 59 -14.32 -10.06 -3.67
N GLN A 60 -14.57 -11.29 -3.21
CA GLN A 60 -14.30 -12.49 -4.01
C GLN A 60 -15.13 -12.49 -5.30
N GLN A 61 -14.43 -12.59 -6.44
CA GLN A 61 -15.04 -12.81 -7.74
C GLN A 61 -15.34 -14.29 -7.95
N LYS A 62 -16.38 -14.58 -8.75
CA LYS A 62 -16.79 -15.95 -9.11
C LYS A 62 -15.98 -16.47 -10.28
#